data_AF-A0A2X2JR38-F1
#
_entry.id   AF-A0A2X2JR38-F1
#
_cell.length_a   1.000
_cell.length_b   1.000
_cell.length_c   1.000
_cell.angle_alpha   90.00
_cell.angle_beta   90.00
_cell.angle_gamma   90.00
#
_symmetry.space_group_name_H-M   'P 1'
#
loop_
_entity.id
_entity.type
_entity.pdbx_description
1 polymer ?
#
loop_
_entity_poly.entity_id
_entity_poly.type
_entity_poly.pdbx_seq_one_letter_code
_entity_poly.pdbx_strand_id
1 'polypeptide(L)'
;MRKEQITEQLKEYYPEGVTLDDIMAYSASEAYNNRKQCIESAWSDRGQWEQLKESLTDLSAEIWDYSFLGGSPSYHFSFPLEQNEDILYSLFVSVILPYFAIRIMRLPDRKKSFTPVCDTDFQVFEKLTKKVQHVFPEHLIIKDDRLLQTKVDIFEADGENPPSIQHLLFSTIET
;
A
#
# COMPACT_ATOMS: atom_id res chain seq x y z
N MET A 1 -2.50 -10.41 -13.01
CA MET A 1 -1.31 -10.45 -12.13
C MET A 1 -1.45 -11.65 -11.21
N ARG A 2 -0.38 -12.43 -10.99
CA ARG A 2 -0.45 -13.73 -10.31
C ARG A 2 0.22 -13.67 -8.93
N LYS A 3 -0.34 -14.40 -7.96
CA LYS A 3 0.19 -14.52 -6.59
C LYS A 3 1.67 -14.88 -6.61
N GLU A 4 2.03 -15.90 -7.39
CA GLU A 4 3.37 -16.48 -7.43
C GLU A 4 4.42 -15.45 -7.85
N GLN A 5 4.08 -14.56 -8.78
CA GLN A 5 4.98 -13.51 -9.25
C GLN A 5 5.28 -12.48 -8.14
N ILE A 6 4.25 -12.03 -7.43
CA ILE A 6 4.42 -11.07 -6.33
C ILE A 6 5.18 -11.73 -5.18
N THR A 7 4.82 -12.96 -4.81
CA THR A 7 5.50 -13.71 -3.75
C THR A 7 6.98 -13.90 -4.06
N GLU A 8 7.35 -14.22 -5.30
CA GLU A 8 8.77 -14.36 -5.67
C GLU A 8 9.53 -13.04 -5.56
N GLN A 9 8.93 -11.93 -5.99
CA GLN A 9 9.51 -10.60 -5.85
C GLN A 9 9.67 -10.18 -4.38
N LEU A 10 8.72 -10.55 -3.52
CA LEU A 10 8.75 -10.22 -2.08
C LEU A 10 9.91 -10.89 -1.32
N LYS A 11 10.51 -11.96 -1.84
CA LYS A 11 11.67 -12.62 -1.21
C LYS A 11 12.90 -11.71 -1.12
N GLU A 12 12.97 -10.68 -1.95
CA GLU A 12 14.02 -9.65 -1.88
C GLU A 12 13.90 -8.77 -0.63
N TYR A 13 12.71 -8.72 0.00
CA TYR A 13 12.37 -7.78 1.07
C TYR A 13 11.92 -8.44 2.38
N TYR A 14 11.53 -9.72 2.32
CA TYR A 14 11.09 -10.51 3.46
C TYR A 14 11.90 -11.81 3.53
N PRO A 15 12.58 -12.10 4.65
CA PRO A 15 13.36 -13.32 4.75
C PRO A 15 12.45 -14.55 4.82
N GLU A 16 12.75 -15.55 3.99
CA GLU A 16 12.02 -16.81 3.94
C GLU A 16 12.43 -17.72 5.10
N GLY A 17 11.44 -18.23 5.84
CA GLY A 17 11.67 -19.20 6.91
C GLY A 17 12.46 -18.68 8.12
N VAL A 18 12.64 -17.37 8.25
CA VAL A 18 13.22 -16.72 9.44
C VAL A 18 12.10 -16.09 10.24
N THR A 19 11.95 -16.53 11.50
CA THR A 19 10.91 -16.01 12.39
C THR A 19 11.27 -14.64 12.97
N LEU A 20 10.25 -13.82 13.20
CA LEU A 20 10.38 -12.56 13.94
C LEU A 20 10.77 -12.77 15.41
N ASP A 21 10.54 -13.96 15.98
CA ASP A 21 10.99 -14.29 17.35
C ASP A 21 12.53 -14.33 17.44
N ASP A 22 13.21 -14.67 16.34
CA ASP A 22 14.67 -14.55 16.19
C ASP A 22 15.02 -13.20 15.56
N ILE A 23 14.79 -12.14 16.34
CA ILE A 23 15.03 -10.75 15.93
C ILE A 23 16.46 -10.57 15.40
N MET A 24 17.46 -11.26 15.98
CA MET A 24 18.85 -11.14 15.55
C MET A 24 19.04 -11.71 14.14
N ALA A 25 18.54 -12.90 13.84
CA ALA A 25 18.62 -13.48 12.51
C ALA A 25 17.78 -12.70 11.49
N TYR A 26 16.56 -12.30 11.85
CA TYR A 26 15.65 -11.56 10.98
C TYR A 26 16.25 -10.21 10.59
N SER A 27 16.71 -9.43 11.57
CA SER A 27 17.26 -8.09 11.33
C SER A 27 18.64 -8.10 10.65
N ALA A 28 19.38 -9.21 10.75
CA ALA A 28 20.63 -9.40 10.02
C ALA A 28 20.44 -9.88 8.58
N SER A 29 19.23 -10.32 8.19
CA SER A 29 18.97 -10.83 6.84
C SER A 29 19.14 -9.75 5.76
N GLU A 30 19.64 -10.13 4.59
CA GLU A 30 19.75 -9.23 3.43
C GLU A 30 18.38 -8.68 3.04
N ALA A 31 17.35 -9.54 3.02
CA ALA A 31 16.00 -9.15 2.65
C ALA A 31 15.43 -8.04 3.55
N TYR A 32 15.57 -8.18 4.87
CA TYR A 32 15.17 -7.12 5.80
C TYR A 32 15.93 -5.82 5.56
N ASN A 33 17.24 -5.90 5.34
CA ASN A 33 18.07 -4.72 5.09
C ASN A 33 17.69 -4.01 3.79
N ASN A 34 17.38 -4.75 2.72
CA ASN A 34 16.87 -4.19 1.47
C ASN A 34 15.55 -3.44 1.70
N ARG A 35 14.60 -4.07 2.40
CA ARG A 35 13.31 -3.45 2.74
C ARG A 35 13.51 -2.16 3.54
N LYS A 36 14.36 -2.22 4.57
CA LYS A 36 14.70 -1.08 5.40
C LYS A 36 15.30 0.06 4.57
N GLN A 37 16.24 -0.25 3.68
CA GLN A 37 16.86 0.74 2.81
C GLN A 37 15.85 1.42 1.87
N CYS A 38 14.93 0.67 1.27
CA CYS A 38 13.85 1.23 0.44
C CYS A 38 12.96 2.20 1.25
N ILE A 39 12.57 1.81 2.47
CA ILE A 39 11.76 2.66 3.37
C ILE A 39 12.53 3.91 3.77
N GLU A 40 13.79 3.79 4.21
CA GLU A 40 14.61 4.92 4.62
C GLU A 40 14.90 5.88 3.45
N SER A 41 15.16 5.34 2.26
CA SER A 41 15.35 6.13 1.04
C SER A 41 14.08 6.92 0.71
N ALA A 42 12.92 6.25 0.68
CA ALA A 42 11.64 6.89 0.41
C ALA A 42 11.24 7.90 1.50
N TRP A 43 11.59 7.64 2.77
CA TRP A 43 11.39 8.60 3.85
C TRP A 43 12.26 9.85 3.68
N SER A 44 13.51 9.67 3.23
CA SER A 44 14.47 10.76 3.06
C SER A 44 14.20 11.62 1.82
N ASP A 45 13.65 11.03 0.76
CA ASP A 45 13.26 11.72 -0.47
C ASP A 45 11.78 11.47 -0.79
N ARG A 46 10.97 12.42 -0.34
CA ARG A 46 9.51 12.42 -0.51
C ARG A 46 9.05 13.33 -1.65
N GLY A 47 9.95 13.89 -2.47
CA GLY A 47 9.59 14.93 -3.44
C GLY A 47 8.48 14.50 -4.40
N GLN A 48 8.59 13.29 -4.94
CA GLN A 48 7.57 12.67 -5.78
C GLN A 48 6.25 12.44 -5.01
N TRP A 49 6.32 11.98 -3.76
CA TRP A 49 5.15 11.72 -2.94
C TRP A 49 4.38 13.01 -2.59
N GLU A 50 5.09 14.07 -2.21
CA GLU A 50 4.48 15.37 -1.94
C GLU A 50 3.88 15.99 -3.22
N GLN A 51 4.55 15.85 -4.37
CA GLN A 51 3.97 16.25 -5.66
C GLN A 51 2.65 15.51 -5.95
N LEU A 52 2.61 14.19 -5.68
CA LEU A 52 1.39 13.41 -5.82
C LEU A 52 0.32 13.93 -4.85
N LYS A 53 0.65 14.18 -3.58
CA LYS A 53 -0.26 14.73 -2.56
C LYS A 53 -0.90 16.04 -2.99
N GLU A 54 -0.07 17.00 -3.42
CA GLU A 54 -0.52 18.31 -3.88
C GLU A 54 -1.47 18.17 -5.07
N SER A 55 -1.20 17.22 -5.96
CA SER A 55 -2.07 16.94 -7.09
C SER A 55 -3.45 16.40 -6.69
N LEU A 56 -3.65 15.89 -5.46
CA LEU A 56 -4.95 15.36 -4.98
C LEU A 56 -5.86 16.44 -4.39
N THR A 57 -5.41 17.68 -4.28
CA THR A 57 -6.19 18.79 -3.72
C THR A 57 -7.45 19.13 -4.52
N ASP A 58 -7.56 18.67 -5.77
CA ASP A 58 -8.78 18.74 -6.58
C ASP A 58 -9.83 17.67 -6.24
N LEU A 59 -9.46 16.65 -5.44
CA LEU A 59 -10.33 15.57 -5.00
C LEU A 59 -10.82 15.77 -3.56
N SER A 60 -9.99 16.34 -2.69
CA SER A 60 -10.32 16.59 -1.30
C SER A 60 -9.50 17.76 -0.74
N ALA A 61 -10.15 18.61 0.05
CA ALA A 61 -9.50 19.60 0.88
C ALA A 61 -8.75 18.97 2.08
N GLU A 62 -9.13 17.75 2.49
CA GLU A 62 -8.54 17.03 3.61
C GLU A 62 -7.86 15.74 3.15
N ILE A 63 -6.55 15.67 3.36
CA ILE A 63 -5.71 14.51 3.02
C ILE A 63 -4.86 14.16 4.24
N TRP A 64 -5.10 12.98 4.80
CA TRP A 64 -4.29 12.43 5.88
C TRP A 64 -3.21 11.51 5.33
N ASP A 65 -1.99 11.66 5.86
CA ASP A 65 -0.82 10.89 5.44
C ASP A 65 -0.37 9.95 6.56
N TYR A 66 -0.37 8.66 6.26
CA TYR A 66 0.00 7.58 7.18
C TYR A 66 1.14 6.74 6.61
N SER A 67 1.93 7.31 5.70
CA SER A 67 3.07 6.65 5.06
C SER A 67 3.99 6.03 6.11
N PHE A 68 4.37 4.77 5.88
CA PHE A 68 5.29 4.00 6.70
C PHE A 68 4.87 3.74 8.16
N LEU A 69 3.62 4.05 8.52
CA LEU A 69 3.09 3.74 9.84
C LEU A 69 3.14 2.22 10.09
N GLY A 70 3.56 1.83 11.30
CA GLY A 70 3.78 0.42 11.65
C GLY A 70 4.90 -0.27 10.89
N GLY A 71 5.79 0.49 10.22
CA GLY A 71 6.86 -0.09 9.39
C GLY A 71 6.38 -0.61 8.02
N SER A 72 5.17 -0.21 7.59
CA SER A 72 4.64 -0.59 6.28
C SER A 72 5.52 -0.06 5.14
N PRO A 73 5.79 -0.85 4.08
CA PRO A 73 6.66 -0.43 2.98
C PRO A 73 5.89 0.37 1.92
N SER A 74 5.06 1.33 2.36
CA SER A 74 4.25 2.12 1.44
C SER A 74 4.02 3.54 1.89
N TYR A 75 3.98 4.41 0.89
CA TYR A 75 3.27 5.67 0.99
C TYR A 75 1.77 5.43 1.10
N HIS A 76 1.09 6.17 1.99
CA HIS A 76 -0.34 5.98 2.29
C HIS A 76 -1.04 7.32 2.52
N PHE A 77 -1.96 7.68 1.63
CA PHE A 77 -2.93 8.76 1.87
C PHE A 77 -4.32 8.21 2.14
N SER A 78 -5.10 8.89 2.98
CA SER A 78 -6.55 8.70 3.04
C SER A 78 -7.27 10.04 3.02
N PHE A 79 -8.41 10.08 2.34
CA PHE A 79 -9.20 11.30 2.17
C PHE A 79 -10.67 10.97 1.90
N PRO A 80 -11.62 11.74 2.47
CA PRO A 80 -13.02 11.71 2.04
C PRO A 80 -13.18 12.51 0.73
N LEU A 81 -14.30 12.35 0.03
CA LEU A 81 -14.67 13.32 -1.01
C LEU A 81 -15.54 14.41 -0.39
N GLU A 82 -15.39 15.67 -0.82
CA GLU A 82 -16.24 16.78 -0.36
C GLU A 82 -17.74 16.50 -0.58
N GLN A 83 -18.07 15.75 -1.63
CA GLN A 83 -19.45 15.44 -2.01
C GLN A 83 -19.99 14.19 -1.30
N ASN A 84 -19.14 13.43 -0.60
CA ASN A 84 -19.50 12.19 0.06
C ASN A 84 -18.52 11.83 1.19
N GLU A 85 -18.83 12.34 2.39
CA GLU A 85 -18.03 12.10 3.60
C GLU A 85 -18.20 10.68 4.18
N ASP A 86 -19.21 9.91 3.73
CA ASP A 86 -19.44 8.52 4.18
C ASP A 86 -18.47 7.52 3.55
N ILE A 87 -17.66 7.96 2.58
CA ILE A 87 -16.68 7.13 1.87
C ILE A 87 -15.29 7.70 2.08
N LEU A 88 -14.40 6.87 2.62
CA LEU A 88 -12.98 7.15 2.70
C LEU A 88 -12.24 6.41 1.58
N TYR A 89 -11.50 7.16 0.77
CA TYR A 89 -10.56 6.60 -0.19
C TYR A 89 -9.18 6.54 0.45
N SER A 90 -8.46 5.45 0.23
CA SER A 90 -7.05 5.34 0.61
C SER A 90 -6.22 4.97 -0.62
N LEU A 91 -5.13 5.70 -0.85
CA LEU A 91 -4.15 5.38 -1.87
C LEU A 91 -2.90 4.81 -1.20
N PHE A 92 -2.46 3.65 -1.66
CA PHE A 92 -1.22 3.00 -1.23
C PHE A 92 -0.27 2.88 -2.41
N VAL A 93 0.96 3.36 -2.26
CA VAL A 93 2.03 3.19 -3.26
C VAL A 93 3.20 2.47 -2.59
N SER A 94 3.50 1.26 -3.03
CA SER A 94 4.59 0.48 -2.45
C SER A 94 5.94 1.10 -2.85
N VAL A 95 6.87 1.12 -1.90
CA VAL A 95 8.24 1.60 -2.13
C VAL A 95 9.24 0.46 -2.35
N ILE A 96 8.80 -0.79 -2.19
CA ILE A 96 9.63 -1.97 -2.41
C ILE A 96 9.33 -2.66 -3.74
N LEU A 97 8.11 -2.55 -4.25
CA LEU A 97 7.74 -3.07 -5.57
C LEU A 97 6.90 -2.05 -6.34
N PRO A 98 6.89 -2.08 -7.69
CA PRO A 98 6.18 -1.10 -8.52
C PRO A 98 4.68 -1.40 -8.57
N TYR A 99 4.02 -1.42 -7.40
CA TYR A 99 2.59 -1.65 -7.27
C TYR A 99 1.94 -0.56 -6.44
N PHE A 100 0.68 -0.27 -6.76
CA PHE A 100 -0.18 0.58 -5.96
C PHE A 100 -1.58 0.00 -5.86
N ALA A 101 -2.33 0.42 -4.84
CA ALA A 101 -3.71 0.00 -4.64
C ALA A 101 -4.54 1.20 -4.18
N ILE A 102 -5.83 1.18 -4.53
CA ILE A 102 -6.81 2.17 -4.06
C ILE A 102 -7.87 1.40 -3.30
N ARG A 103 -8.07 1.75 -2.03
CA ARG A 103 -9.09 1.18 -1.17
C ARG A 103 -10.24 2.16 -1.03
N ILE A 104 -11.45 1.65 -1.12
CA ILE A 104 -12.68 2.32 -0.75
C ILE A 104 -13.11 1.75 0.59
N MET A 105 -13.39 2.60 1.57
CA MET A 105 -13.99 2.21 2.84
C MET A 105 -15.28 2.98 3.05
N ARG A 106 -16.39 2.27 3.22
CA ARG A 106 -17.64 2.87 3.66
C ARG A 106 -17.57 3.04 5.17
N LEU A 107 -17.61 4.27 5.66
CA LEU A 107 -17.47 4.57 7.10
C LEU A 107 -18.59 3.97 7.95
N PRO A 108 -19.88 3.97 7.54
CA PRO A 108 -20.97 3.48 8.38
C PRO A 108 -20.88 1.99 8.73
N ASP A 109 -20.43 1.14 7.80
CA ASP A 109 -20.37 -0.32 7.98
C ASP A 109 -18.94 -0.89 7.88
N ARG A 110 -17.93 -0.02 7.75
CA ARG A 110 -16.50 -0.33 7.60
C ARG A 110 -16.20 -1.33 6.48
N LYS A 111 -17.10 -1.51 5.51
CA LYS A 111 -16.86 -2.38 4.36
C LYS A 111 -15.81 -1.79 3.47
N LYS A 112 -14.90 -2.66 3.01
CA LYS A 112 -13.75 -2.30 2.20
C LYS A 112 -13.84 -2.98 0.84
N SER A 113 -13.35 -2.30 -0.18
CA SER A 113 -13.20 -2.82 -1.54
C SER A 113 -11.97 -2.19 -2.18
N PHE A 114 -11.24 -2.93 -3.01
CA PHE A 114 -10.25 -2.37 -3.93
C PHE A 114 -10.77 -2.33 -5.38
N THR A 115 -12.05 -2.64 -5.54
CA THR A 115 -12.79 -2.55 -6.79
C THR A 115 -13.83 -1.43 -6.71
N PRO A 116 -13.90 -0.52 -7.70
CA PRO A 116 -14.96 0.49 -7.76
C PRO A 116 -16.33 -0.17 -7.95
N VAL A 117 -17.35 0.31 -7.24
CA VAL A 117 -18.70 -0.28 -7.28
C VAL A 117 -19.76 0.66 -7.87
N CYS A 118 -19.44 1.95 -8.00
CA CYS A 118 -20.31 2.94 -8.63
C CYS A 118 -19.52 3.91 -9.53
N ASP A 119 -20.22 4.69 -10.36
CA ASP A 119 -19.62 5.62 -11.33
C ASP A 119 -18.68 6.66 -10.68
N THR A 120 -19.03 7.14 -9.49
CA THR A 120 -18.17 8.04 -8.73
C THR A 120 -16.83 7.38 -8.38
N ASP A 121 -16.85 6.13 -7.90
CA ASP A 121 -15.63 5.40 -7.60
C ASP A 121 -14.78 5.20 -8.86
N PHE A 122 -15.41 4.85 -9.99
CA PHE A 122 -14.70 4.69 -11.26
C PHE A 122 -13.96 5.96 -11.66
N GLN A 123 -14.61 7.13 -11.54
CA GLN A 123 -13.99 8.42 -11.85
C GLN A 123 -12.82 8.74 -10.90
N VAL A 124 -12.97 8.46 -9.60
CA VAL A 124 -11.90 8.66 -8.61
C VAL A 124 -10.72 7.74 -8.93
N PHE A 125 -10.98 6.45 -9.21
CA PHE A 125 -9.96 5.48 -9.55
C PHE A 125 -9.20 5.89 -10.82
N GLU A 126 -9.89 6.37 -11.85
CA GLU A 126 -9.26 6.85 -13.07
C GLU A 126 -8.36 8.07 -12.81
N LYS A 127 -8.85 9.05 -12.05
CA LYS A 127 -8.07 10.25 -11.69
C LYS A 127 -6.84 9.89 -10.87
N LEU A 128 -6.99 9.08 -9.83
CA LEU A 128 -5.89 8.62 -8.98
C LEU A 128 -4.87 7.82 -9.78
N THR A 129 -5.32 6.90 -10.62
CA THR A 129 -4.44 6.10 -11.49
C THR A 129 -3.58 7.00 -12.37
N LYS A 130 -4.17 8.01 -13.03
CA LYS A 130 -3.42 8.96 -13.87
C LYS A 130 -2.41 9.78 -13.06
N LYS A 131 -2.77 10.25 -11.87
CA LYS A 131 -1.87 11.03 -11.00
C LYS A 131 -0.71 10.18 -10.48
N VAL A 132 -0.98 8.94 -10.05
CA VAL A 132 0.07 7.99 -9.65
C VAL A 132 1.00 7.70 -10.82
N GLN A 133 0.47 7.36 -12.00
CA GLN A 133 1.29 7.03 -13.18
C GLN A 133 2.07 8.22 -13.74
N HIS A 134 1.66 9.46 -13.45
CA HIS A 134 2.44 10.64 -13.80
C HIS A 134 3.73 10.75 -12.98
N VAL A 135 3.65 10.40 -11.69
CA VAL A 135 4.77 10.49 -10.73
C VAL A 135 5.59 9.20 -10.69
N PHE A 136 4.90 8.06 -10.77
CA PHE A 136 5.41 6.70 -10.67
C PHE A 136 4.99 5.89 -11.91
N PRO A 137 5.63 6.15 -13.08
CA PRO A 137 5.16 5.62 -14.38
C PRO A 137 5.26 4.10 -14.52
N GLU A 138 6.12 3.45 -13.73
CA GLU A 138 6.30 2.00 -13.74
C GLU A 138 5.31 1.26 -12.85
N HIS A 139 4.60 1.98 -11.96
CA HIS A 139 3.71 1.36 -10.99
C HIS A 139 2.42 0.84 -11.63
N LEU A 140 2.06 -0.39 -11.26
CA LEU A 140 0.86 -1.09 -11.70
C LEU A 140 -0.19 -1.16 -10.60
N ILE A 141 -1.45 -0.94 -10.95
CA ILE A 141 -2.56 -1.02 -10.00
C ILE A 141 -2.96 -2.46 -9.69
N ILE A 142 -3.12 -2.77 -8.40
CA ILE A 142 -3.75 -3.99 -7.91
C ILE A 142 -5.20 -3.67 -7.53
N LYS A 143 -6.17 -4.21 -8.27
CA LYS A 143 -7.62 -4.05 -7.99
C LYS A 143 -8.29 -5.33 -7.46
N ASP A 144 -7.58 -6.45 -7.49
CA ASP A 144 -8.12 -7.75 -7.11
C ASP A 144 -8.07 -7.92 -5.58
N ASP A 145 -9.22 -7.73 -4.94
CA ASP A 145 -9.41 -7.93 -3.51
C ASP A 145 -8.91 -9.30 -3.02
N ARG A 146 -9.16 -10.37 -3.80
CA ARG A 146 -8.76 -11.73 -3.43
C ARG A 146 -7.25 -11.87 -3.45
N LEU A 147 -6.60 -11.29 -4.46
CA LEU A 147 -5.15 -11.28 -4.53
C LEU A 147 -4.55 -10.52 -3.34
N LEU A 148 -5.04 -9.33 -3.03
CA LEU A 148 -4.56 -8.52 -1.90
C LEU A 148 -4.75 -9.23 -0.54
N GLN A 149 -5.86 -9.93 -0.35
CA GLN A 149 -6.16 -10.70 0.86
C GLN A 149 -5.47 -12.07 0.92
N THR A 150 -4.78 -12.48 -0.15
CA THR A 150 -4.13 -13.79 -0.21
C THR A 150 -2.97 -13.86 0.80
N LYS A 151 -3.00 -14.89 1.64
CA LYS A 151 -1.96 -15.18 2.64
C LYS A 151 -0.70 -15.76 1.99
N VAL A 152 0.45 -15.36 2.54
CA VAL A 152 1.78 -15.82 2.16
C VAL A 152 2.48 -16.34 3.42
N ASP A 153 2.51 -17.65 3.57
CA ASP A 153 2.91 -18.39 4.77
C ASP A 153 4.43 -18.61 4.90
N ILE A 154 5.19 -18.30 3.86
CA ILE A 154 6.67 -18.38 3.87
C ILE A 154 7.35 -17.16 4.52
N PHE A 155 6.59 -16.10 4.80
CA PHE A 155 7.07 -14.86 5.41
C PHE A 155 6.39 -14.64 6.76
N GLU A 156 7.09 -13.96 7.65
CA GLU A 156 6.51 -13.37 8.85
C GLU A 156 6.55 -11.84 8.77
N ALA A 157 5.51 -11.19 9.29
CA ALA A 157 5.44 -9.75 9.43
C ALA A 157 4.62 -9.40 10.68
N ASP A 158 4.97 -8.29 11.33
CA ASP A 158 4.30 -7.88 12.57
C ASP A 158 2.84 -7.50 12.31
N GLY A 159 1.93 -7.87 13.20
CA GLY A 159 0.50 -7.57 13.12
C GLY A 159 -0.35 -8.57 12.30
N GLU A 160 0.23 -9.40 11.44
CA GLU A 160 -0.53 -10.40 10.67
C GLU A 160 0.30 -11.66 10.39
N ASN A 161 -0.10 -12.81 10.95
CA ASN A 161 0.59 -14.10 10.72
C ASN A 161 -0.40 -15.22 10.33
N PRO A 162 -0.29 -15.81 9.11
CA PRO A 162 0.60 -15.38 8.02
C PRO A 162 0.13 -14.03 7.44
N PRO A 163 1.06 -13.21 6.94
CA PRO A 163 0.72 -11.93 6.34
C PRO A 163 0.06 -12.09 4.97
N SER A 164 -0.78 -11.12 4.60
CA SER A 164 -1.37 -11.02 3.27
C SER A 164 -0.49 -10.23 2.31
N ILE A 165 -0.71 -10.36 0.99
CA ILE A 165 -0.04 -9.52 -0.01
C ILE A 165 -0.25 -8.03 0.27
N GLN A 166 -1.46 -7.62 0.71
CA GLN A 166 -1.72 -6.26 1.12
C GLN A 166 -0.78 -5.82 2.25
N HIS A 167 -0.65 -6.64 3.28
CA HIS A 167 0.21 -6.35 4.43
C HIS A 167 1.69 -6.26 4.07
N LEU A 168 2.14 -7.08 3.11
CA LEU A 168 3.54 -7.12 2.68
C LEU A 168 3.90 -5.99 1.70
N LEU A 169 2.95 -5.48 0.90
CA LEU A 169 3.23 -4.40 -0.06
C LEU A 169 2.83 -3.02 0.44
N PHE A 170 1.82 -2.97 1.30
CA PHE A 170 1.11 -1.76 1.68
C PHE A 170 0.90 -1.71 3.19
N SER A 171 -0.15 -1.00 3.61
CA SER A 171 -0.61 -0.94 4.98
C SER A 171 -1.98 -1.63 5.10
N THR A 172 -2.19 -2.31 6.23
CA THR A 172 -3.50 -2.81 6.66
C THR A 172 -4.21 -1.86 7.62
N ILE A 173 -3.57 -0.75 7.98
CA ILE A 173 -4.07 0.20 8.97
C ILE A 173 -5.42 0.75 8.52
N GLU A 174 -6.35 0.71 9.46
CA GLU A 174 -7.67 1.29 9.34
C GLU A 174 -7.57 2.73 9.86
N THR A 175 -7.88 3.66 8.97
CA THR A 175 -7.88 5.11 9.21
C THR A 175 -9.31 5.57 9.06
#